data_AF-A0A198AJD4-F1
#
_entry.id   AF-A0A198AJD4-F1
#
_cell.length_a   1.000
_cell.length_b   1.000
_cell.length_c   1.000
_cell.angle_alpha   90.00
_cell.angle_beta   90.00
_cell.angle_gamma   90.00
#
_symmetry.space_group_name_H-M   'P 1'
#
loop_
_entity.id
_entity.type
_entity.pdbx_description
1 polymer ?
#
loop_
_entity_poly.entity_id
_entity_poly.type
_entity_poly.pdbx_seq_one_letter_code
_entity_poly.pdbx_strand_id
1 'polypeptide(L)'
;MKTQVRLNLYERGIVDALVQSFGYTSQGARKLVVEYVEVIRKLGGYDTCYDHAARLVQASTNSYQPEEWLKRINVLAKEAVQDKGILHLEGRLHVHVR
;
A
#
# COMPACT_ATOMS: atom_id res chain seq x y z
N MET A 1 25.47 14.77 -8.57
CA MET A 1 25.52 13.38 -8.06
C MET A 1 24.11 12.80 -8.13
N LYS A 2 23.85 11.80 -8.99
CA LYS A 2 22.54 11.14 -9.05
C LYS A 2 22.49 10.11 -7.92
N THR A 3 21.90 10.48 -6.78
CA THR A 3 21.66 9.57 -5.65
C THR A 3 20.89 8.37 -6.17
N GLN A 4 21.59 7.27 -6.46
CA GLN A 4 20.96 6.03 -6.84
C GLN A 4 20.28 5.49 -5.59
N VAL A 5 19.02 5.89 -5.39
CA VAL A 5 18.18 5.33 -4.32
C VAL A 5 18.13 3.82 -4.57
N ARG A 6 18.85 3.06 -3.74
CA ARG A 6 18.82 1.59 -3.77
C ARG A 6 17.48 1.18 -3.18
N LEU A 7 16.56 0.84 -4.07
CA LEU A 7 15.28 0.22 -3.72
C LEU A 7 15.57 -1.17 -3.14
N ASN A 8 15.01 -1.48 -1.97
CA ASN A 8 14.99 -2.84 -1.44
C ASN A 8 14.14 -3.76 -2.32
N LEU A 9 14.25 -5.06 -2.07
CA LEU A 9 13.49 -6.10 -2.78
C LEU A 9 11.98 -5.81 -2.79
N TYR A 10 11.44 -5.31 -1.68
CA TYR A 10 10.05 -4.92 -1.55
C TYR A 10 9.67 -3.73 -2.45
N GLU A 11 10.46 -2.66 -2.41
CA GLU A 11 10.26 -1.48 -3.25
C GLU A 11 10.41 -1.81 -4.75
N ARG A 12 11.31 -2.74 -5.10
CA ARG A 12 11.42 -3.28 -6.47
C ARG A 12 10.16 -4.04 -6.86
N GLY A 13 9.57 -4.82 -5.96
CA GLY A 13 8.30 -5.51 -6.20
C GLY A 13 7.15 -4.53 -6.47
N ILE A 14 7.12 -3.39 -5.79
CA ILE A 14 6.13 -2.33 -6.04
C ILE A 14 6.35 -1.70 -7.42
N VAL A 15 7.61 -1.41 -7.79
CA VAL A 15 7.94 -0.90 -9.14
C VAL A 15 7.50 -1.90 -10.22
N ASP A 16 7.76 -3.19 -10.03
CA ASP A 16 7.38 -4.23 -10.98
C ASP A 16 5.85 -4.33 -11.12
N ALA A 17 5.11 -4.28 -10.00
CA ALA A 17 3.66 -4.24 -10.00
C ALA A 17 3.11 -2.99 -10.72
N LEU A 18 3.73 -1.81 -10.54
CA LEU A 18 3.36 -0.59 -11.27
C LEU A 18 3.57 -0.72 -12.79
N VAL A 19 4.64 -1.39 -13.21
CA VAL A 19 4.93 -1.61 -14.63
C VAL A 19 3.96 -2.63 -15.22
N GLN A 20 3.79 -3.79 -14.57
CA GLN A 20 2.98 -4.89 -15.08
C GLN A 20 1.47 -4.63 -15.00
N SER A 21 0.99 -4.09 -13.88
CA SER A 21 -0.46 -3.92 -13.64
C SER A 21 -1.00 -2.57 -14.09
N PHE A 22 -0.18 -1.52 -14.02
CA PHE A 22 -0.62 -0.14 -14.31
C PHE A 22 0.01 0.47 -15.56
N GLY A 23 0.90 -0.26 -16.25
CA GLY A 23 1.50 0.16 -17.52
C GLY A 23 2.48 1.33 -17.38
N TYR A 24 2.98 1.63 -16.18
CA TYR A 24 3.98 2.67 -15.99
C TYR A 24 5.32 2.26 -16.60
N THR A 25 6.08 3.23 -17.09
CA THR A 25 7.47 2.99 -17.48
C THR A 25 8.33 2.73 -16.23
N SER A 26 9.37 1.91 -16.34
CA SER A 26 10.23 1.57 -15.19
C SER A 26 10.84 2.82 -14.53
N GLN A 27 11.12 3.87 -15.32
CA GLN A 27 11.61 5.15 -14.81
C GLN A 27 10.51 5.94 -14.07
N GLY A 28 9.29 5.99 -14.61
CA GLY A 28 8.14 6.65 -13.98
C GLY A 28 7.72 5.95 -12.69
N ALA A 29 7.60 4.63 -12.72
CA ALA A 29 7.28 3.81 -11.56
C ALA A 29 8.32 3.97 -10.44
N ARG A 30 9.62 3.96 -10.79
CA ARG A 30 10.68 4.21 -9.81
C ARG A 30 10.59 5.62 -9.21
N LYS A 31 10.33 6.64 -10.01
CA LYS A 31 10.18 8.01 -9.52
C LYS A 31 9.02 8.09 -8.52
N LEU A 32 7.89 7.46 -8.85
CA LEU A 32 6.72 7.37 -8.00
C LEU A 32 7.05 6.69 -6.66
N VAL A 33 7.66 5.50 -6.70
CA VAL A 33 8.01 4.76 -5.48
C VAL A 33 8.98 5.53 -4.60
N VAL A 34 9.94 6.25 -5.19
CA VAL A 34 10.88 7.09 -4.44
C VAL A 34 10.19 8.29 -3.81
N GLU A 35 9.25 8.94 -4.52
CA GLU A 35 8.51 10.11 -4.02
C GLU A 35 7.61 9.75 -2.81
N TYR A 36 7.05 8.54 -2.81
CA TYR A 36 6.16 8.05 -1.75
C TYR A 36 6.83 6.98 -0.88
N VAL A 37 8.15 6.86 -0.90
CA VAL A 37 8.89 5.84 -0.13
C VAL A 37 8.66 6.00 1.37
N GLU A 38 8.54 7.24 1.84
CA GLU A 38 8.22 7.56 3.22
C GLU A 38 6.84 7.01 3.61
N VAL A 39 5.87 7.06 2.68
CA VAL A 39 4.52 6.54 2.91
C VAL A 39 4.54 5.03 3.06
N ILE A 40 5.24 4.33 2.17
CA ILE A 40 5.41 2.87 2.23
C ILE A 40 6.07 2.46 3.54
N ARG A 41 7.14 3.15 3.96
CA ARG A 41 7.86 2.83 5.19
C ARG A 41 7.03 3.05 6.45
N LYS A 42 6.17 4.08 6.46
CA LYS A 42 5.28 4.35 7.61
C LYS A 42 4.04 3.44 7.64
N LEU A 43 3.56 2.97 6.49
CA LEU A 43 2.43 2.03 6.42
C LEU A 43 2.79 0.63 6.93
N GLY A 44 4.07 0.26 6.87
CA GLY A 44 4.66 -0.88 7.58
C GLY A 44 3.77 -2.11 7.80
N GLY A 45 3.79 -3.05 6.84
CA GLY A 45 3.89 -4.46 7.21
C GLY A 45 2.77 -5.44 6.86
N TYR A 46 1.64 -5.04 6.26
CA TYR A 46 0.58 -6.01 5.94
C TYR A 46 0.03 -5.96 4.51
N ASP A 47 0.46 -5.00 3.70
CA ASP A 47 -0.03 -4.85 2.33
C ASP A 47 0.89 -5.48 1.29
N THR A 48 0.25 -6.00 0.24
CA THR A 48 0.97 -6.59 -0.89
C THR A 48 1.65 -5.51 -1.73
N CYS A 49 2.66 -5.90 -2.51
CA CYS A 49 3.30 -4.98 -3.47
C CYS A 49 2.28 -4.36 -4.44
N TYR A 50 1.22 -5.10 -4.76
CA TYR A 50 0.12 -4.66 -5.61
C TYR A 50 -0.75 -3.61 -4.92
N ASP A 51 -1.16 -3.83 -3.67
CA ASP A 51 -1.92 -2.85 -2.88
C ASP A 51 -1.17 -1.52 -2.75
N HIS A 52 0.13 -1.59 -2.47
CA HIS A 52 0.97 -0.39 -2.46
C HIS A 52 1.02 0.28 -3.83
N ALA A 53 1.22 -0.48 -4.92
CA ALA A 53 1.22 0.08 -6.27
C ALA A 53 -0.10 0.80 -6.60
N ALA A 54 -1.25 0.15 -6.35
CA ALA A 54 -2.57 0.73 -6.57
C ALA A 54 -2.77 2.05 -5.82
N ARG A 55 -2.34 2.09 -4.56
CA ARG A 55 -2.43 3.27 -3.71
C ARG A 55 -1.54 4.41 -4.18
N LEU A 56 -0.34 4.10 -4.66
CA LEU A 56 0.53 5.12 -5.27
C LEU A 56 -0.07 5.71 -6.53
N VAL A 57 -0.70 4.87 -7.37
CA VAL A 57 -1.40 5.34 -8.57
C VAL A 57 -2.60 6.22 -8.20
N GLN A 58 -3.36 5.88 -7.17
CA GLN A 58 -4.43 6.73 -6.67
C GLN A 58 -3.91 8.07 -6.15
N ALA A 59 -2.84 8.08 -5.36
CA ALA A 59 -2.21 9.30 -4.87
C ALA A 59 -1.76 10.19 -6.02
N SER A 60 -1.08 9.59 -7.01
CA SER A 60 -0.59 10.28 -8.20
C SER A 60 -1.72 10.83 -9.06
N THR A 61 -2.78 10.08 -9.29
CA THR A 61 -3.95 10.50 -10.09
C THR A 61 -4.66 11.68 -9.44
N ASN A 62 -4.73 11.70 -8.11
CA ASN A 62 -5.36 12.78 -7.36
C ASN A 62 -4.39 13.91 -6.97
N SER A 63 -3.12 13.84 -7.40
CA SER A 63 -2.06 14.79 -7.06
C SER A 63 -1.93 15.06 -5.56
N TYR A 64 -2.10 14.04 -4.72
CA TYR A 64 -1.95 14.17 -3.27
C TYR A 64 -0.47 14.25 -2.88
N GLN A 65 -0.16 15.15 -1.95
CA GLN A 65 1.16 15.17 -1.32
C GLN A 65 1.38 13.89 -0.49
N PRO A 66 2.62 13.38 -0.36
CA PRO A 66 2.92 12.16 0.42
C PRO A 66 2.40 12.22 1.86
N GLU A 67 2.51 13.38 2.51
CA GLU A 67 2.03 13.61 3.89
C GLU A 67 0.50 13.52 4.00
N GLU A 68 -0.21 14.09 3.03
CA GLU A 68 -1.68 14.07 2.96
C GLU A 68 -2.19 12.68 2.59
N TRP A 69 -1.51 12.03 1.66
CA TRP A 69 -1.80 10.64 1.29
C TRP A 69 -1.59 9.71 2.47
N LEU A 70 -0.54 9.92 3.27
CA LEU A 70 -0.27 9.12 4.47
C LEU A 70 -1.37 9.22 5.54
N LYS A 71 -1.99 10.39 5.70
CA LYS A 71 -3.15 10.53 6.60
C LYS A 71 -4.35 9.76 6.05
N ARG A 72 -4.64 9.93 4.76
CA ARG A 72 -5.78 9.29 4.08
C ARG A 72 -5.66 7.76 4.04
N ILE A 73 -4.50 7.26 3.67
CA ILE A 73 -4.23 5.82 3.54
C ILE A 73 -4.30 5.10 4.88
N ASN A 74 -3.93 5.76 5.99
CA ASN A 74 -4.12 5.20 7.34
C ASN A 74 -5.60 5.06 7.69
N VAL A 75 -6.44 6.01 7.26
CA VAL A 75 -7.90 5.93 7.45
C VAL A 75 -8.46 4.79 6.59
N LEU A 76 -8.14 4.77 5.29
CA LEU A 76 -8.59 3.71 4.37
C LEU A 76 -8.10 2.31 4.78
N ALA A 77 -6.87 2.18 5.28
CA ALA A 77 -6.33 0.91 5.75
C ALA A 77 -7.05 0.45 7.03
N LYS A 78 -7.30 1.36 7.97
CA LYS A 78 -8.12 1.05 9.15
C LYS A 78 -9.54 0.64 8.76
N GLU A 79 -10.16 1.36 7.84
CA GLU A 79 -11.49 1.03 7.32
C GLU A 79 -11.51 -0.32 6.60
N ALA A 80 -10.53 -0.63 5.75
CA ALA A 80 -10.43 -1.91 5.05
C ALA A 80 -10.18 -3.10 5.99
N VAL A 81 -9.42 -2.89 7.07
CA VAL A 81 -9.23 -3.90 8.13
C VAL A 81 -10.53 -4.08 8.93
N GLN A 82 -11.29 -3.01 9.16
CA GLN A 82 -12.59 -3.08 9.81
C GLN A 82 -13.66 -3.76 8.94
N ASP A 83 -13.66 -3.50 7.63
CA ASP A 83 -14.59 -4.07 6.65
C ASP A 83 -14.31 -5.57 6.40
N LYS A 84 -13.03 -5.97 6.42
CA LYS A 84 -12.63 -7.39 6.44
C LYS A 84 -12.76 -8.05 7.82
N GLY A 85 -13.17 -7.29 8.84
CA GLY A 85 -13.12 -7.66 10.25
C GLY A 85 -14.30 -8.45 10.81
N ILE A 86 -15.31 -8.86 10.02
CA ILE A 86 -16.33 -9.83 10.49
C ILE A 86 -16.75 -10.79 9.36
N LEU A 87 -15.81 -11.52 8.75
CA LEU A 87 -16.15 -12.75 8.02
C LEU A 87 -15.16 -13.89 8.24
N HIS A 88 -14.30 -13.79 9.27
CA HIS A 88 -13.52 -14.94 9.76
C HIS A 88 -14.04 -15.40 11.12
N LEU A 89 -15.23 -15.99 11.07
CA LEU A 89 -15.56 -17.27 11.72
C LEU A 89 -14.72 -17.63 12.98
N GLU A 90 -15.05 -17.08 14.15
CA GLU A 90 -14.96 -17.90 15.37
C GLU A 90 -16.22 -18.76 15.40
N GLY A 91 -16.09 -19.96 14.84
CA GLY A 91 -17.07 -21.01 15.02
C GLY A 91 -17.15 -21.41 16.49
N ARG A 92 -18.38 -21.40 17.02
CA ARG A 92 -18.87 -22.29 18.09
C ARG A 92 -17.94 -22.49 19.30
N LEU A 93 -18.16 -21.72 20.36
CA LEU A 93 -18.18 -22.19 21.77
C LEU A 93 -18.85 -21.05 22.56
N HIS A 94 -19.92 -21.17 23.35
CA HIS A 94 -20.66 -22.28 23.88
C HIS A 94 -22.10 -21.77 24.10
N VAL A 95 -23.09 -22.46 23.53
CA VAL A 95 -24.40 -22.56 24.18
C VAL A 95 -24.12 -23.27 25.50
N HIS A 96 -24.41 -22.63 26.63
CA HIS A 96 -24.93 -23.31 27.82
C HIS A 96 -25.97 -22.38 28.44
N VAL A 97 -27.19 -22.49 27.89
CA VAL A 97 -28.40 -22.46 28.70
C VAL A 97 -28.31 -23.62 29.68
N ARG A 98 -28.16 -23.33 30.97
CA ARG A 98 -29.09 -23.82 32.01
C ARG A 98 -28.86 -23.10 33.33
#